data_AF-A0A1C5FXN8-F1
#
_entry.id   AF-A0A1C5FXN8-F1
#
_cell.length_a   1.000
_cell.length_b   1.000
_cell.length_c   1.000
_cell.angle_alpha   90.00
_cell.angle_beta   90.00
_cell.angle_gamma   90.00
#
_symmetry.space_group_name_H-M   'P 1'
#
loop_
_entity.id
_entity.type
_entity.pdbx_description
1 polymer ?
#
loop_
_entity_poly.entity_id
_entity_poly.type
_entity_poly.pdbx_seq_one_letter_code
_entity_poly.pdbx_strand_id
1 'polypeptide(L)' 'LDWLDGPALLVGGRRRADLAHPVLSLVEDGDDGPLRAWLGEVGVRPEKPVRLV' A
#
# COMPACT_ATOMS: atom_id res chain seq x y z
N LEU A 1 12.29 17.90 -4.27
CA LEU A 1 11.61 16.62 -3.97
C LEU A 1 12.23 16.16 -2.69
N ASP A 2 11.61 16.53 -1.58
CA ASP A 2 12.19 16.30 -0.27
C ASP A 2 12.10 14.80 0.01
N TRP A 3 13.25 14.15 0.04
CA TRP A 3 13.40 12.70 0.25
C TRP A 3 12.81 12.22 1.59
N LEU A 4 12.42 13.16 2.48
CA LEU A 4 11.72 12.92 3.74
C LEU A 4 10.29 12.39 3.56
N ASP A 5 9.61 12.74 2.47
CA ASP A 5 8.23 12.29 2.29
C ASP A 5 8.14 10.81 1.90
N GLY A 6 9.24 10.24 1.41
CA GLY A 6 9.32 8.87 0.92
C GLY A 6 8.35 8.57 -0.24
N PRO A 7 8.40 7.35 -0.80
CA PRO A 7 7.36 6.88 -1.70
C PRO A 7 6.02 6.84 -0.96
N ALA A 8 5.01 7.51 -1.51
CA ALA A 8 3.66 7.54 -0.98
C ALA A 8 2.72 6.76 -1.88
N LEU A 9 1.88 5.92 -1.29
CA LEU A 9 0.76 5.36 -2.04
C LEU A 9 -0.39 6.38 -2.06
N LEU A 10 -0.80 6.76 -3.28
CA LEU A 10 -1.89 7.70 -3.49
C LEU A 10 -3.11 6.96 -4.04
N VAL A 11 -4.27 7.20 -3.42
CA VAL A 11 -5.57 6.67 -3.86
C VAL A 11 -6.46 7.87 -4.16
N GLY A 12 -6.90 8.00 -5.43
CA GLY A 12 -7.64 9.19 -5.87
C GLY A 12 -6.84 10.49 -5.73
N GLY A 13 -5.52 10.44 -5.91
CA GLY A 13 -4.63 11.60 -5.79
C GLY A 13 -4.35 12.05 -4.35
N ARG A 14 -4.75 11.27 -3.35
CA ARG A 14 -4.55 11.59 -1.93
C ARG A 14 -3.78 10.50 -1.21
N ARG A 15 -2.94 10.90 -0.24
CA ARG A 15 -2.27 9.96 0.66
C ARG A 15 -3.31 9.36 1.61
N ARG A 16 -3.24 8.05 1.78
CA ARG A 16 -4.05 7.28 2.72
C ARG A 16 -3.26 7.08 4.02
N ALA A 17 -3.77 7.61 5.13
CA ALA A 17 -3.07 7.59 6.43
C ALA A 17 -3.15 6.21 7.12
N ASP A 18 -4.07 5.37 6.71
CA ASP A 18 -4.37 4.03 7.23
C ASP A 18 -3.43 2.93 6.72
N LEU A 19 -2.50 3.24 5.82
CA LEU A 19 -1.56 2.28 5.25
C LEU A 19 -0.43 1.84 6.21
N ALA A 20 -0.09 2.67 7.20
CA ALA A 20 1.07 2.42 8.06
C ALA A 20 0.95 1.11 8.85
N HIS A 21 -0.22 0.84 9.43
CA HIS A 21 -0.43 -0.36 10.26
C HIS A 21 -0.32 -1.68 9.47
N PRO A 22 -0.99 -1.84 8.31
CA PRO A 22 -0.80 -3.03 7.47
C PRO A 22 0.64 -3.28 7.02
N VAL A 23 1.41 -2.21 6.77
CA VAL A 23 2.84 -2.33 6.39
C VAL A 23 3.68 -2.79 7.57
N LEU A 24 3.45 -2.26 8.78
CA LEU A 24 4.15 -2.71 9.98
C LEU A 24 3.88 -4.18 10.28
N SER A 25 2.62 -4.63 10.21
CA SER A 25 2.27 -6.05 10.39
C SER A 25 3.04 -6.97 9.44
N LEU A 26 3.25 -6.56 8.20
CA LEU A 26 4.04 -7.32 7.24
C LEU A 26 5.54 -7.31 7.58
N VAL A 27 6.10 -6.14 7.90
CA VAL A 27 7.55 -5.98 8.08
C VAL A 27 8.04 -6.52 9.42
N GLU A 28 7.25 -6.34 10.48
CA GLU A 28 7.62 -6.72 11.85
C GLU A 28 7.20 -8.17 12.15
N ASP A 29 5.98 -8.56 11.77
CA ASP A 29 5.41 -9.88 12.13
C ASP A 29 5.41 -10.88 10.97
N GLY A 30 5.73 -10.44 9.75
CA GLY A 30 5.63 -11.28 8.55
C GLY A 30 4.19 -11.59 8.11
N ASP A 31 3.19 -10.93 8.71
CA ASP A 31 1.77 -11.13 8.38
C ASP A 31 1.36 -10.21 7.22
N ASP A 32 1.14 -10.81 6.05
CA ASP A 32 0.73 -10.11 4.84
C ASP A 32 -0.79 -9.91 4.73
N GLY A 33 -1.59 -10.53 5.61
CA GLY A 33 -3.04 -10.51 5.58
C GLY A 33 -3.65 -9.11 5.62
N PRO A 34 -3.31 -8.26 6.61
CA PRO A 34 -3.80 -6.89 6.71
C PRO A 34 -3.49 -6.05 5.46
N LEU A 35 -2.28 -6.20 4.89
CA LEU A 35 -1.88 -5.44 3.71
C LEU A 35 -2.67 -5.89 2.48
N ARG A 36 -2.89 -7.19 2.29
CA ARG A 36 -3.72 -7.72 1.20
C ARG A 36 -5.16 -7.24 1.28
N ALA A 37 -5.74 -7.25 2.48
CA ALA A 37 -7.10 -6.77 2.70
C ALA A 37 -7.21 -5.28 2.33
N TRP A 38 -6.30 -4.46 2.85
CA TRP A 38 -6.25 -3.03 2.56
C TRP A 38 -6.09 -2.73 1.06
N LEU A 39 -5.20 -3.46 0.37
CA LEU A 39 -5.02 -3.35 -1.08
C LEU A 39 -6.32 -3.67 -1.84
N GLY A 40 -7.05 -4.71 -1.41
CA GLY A 40 -8.35 -5.06 -1.96
C GLY A 40 -9.41 -3.96 -1.77
N GLU A 41 -9.44 -3.32 -0.60
CA GLU A 41 -10.35 -2.19 -0.32
C GLU A 41 -10.11 -0.99 -1.23
N VAL A 42 -8.85 -0.70 -1.59
CA VAL A 42 -8.51 0.37 -2.54
C VAL A 42 -8.59 -0.08 -4.00
N GLY A 43 -9.04 -1.31 -4.26
CA GLY A 43 -9.30 -1.85 -5.59
C GLY A 43 -8.07 -2.45 -6.28
N VAL A 44 -6.95 -2.62 -5.58
CA VAL A 44 -5.76 -3.28 -6.12
C VAL A 44 -5.98 -4.79 -6.16
N ARG A 45 -5.82 -5.36 -7.36
CA ARG A 45 -6.05 -6.77 -7.68
C ARG A 45 -4.71 -7.41 -8.08
N PRO A 46 -3.95 -8.02 -7.14
CA PRO A 46 -2.61 -8.57 -7.42
C PRO A 46 -2.62 -9.67 -8.51
N GLU A 47 -3.76 -10.31 -8.74
CA GLU A 47 -3.99 -11.31 -9.78
C GLU A 47 -4.00 -10.73 -11.20
N LYS A 48 -4.10 -9.41 -11.36
CA LYS A 48 -4.11 -8.74 -12.66
C LYS A 48 -2.74 -8.14 -12.97
N PRO A 49 -2.13 -8.42 -14.14
CA PRO A 49 -0.84 -7.85 -14.50
C PRO A 49 -0.91 -6.32 -14.56
N VAL A 50 0.01 -5.67 -13.86
CA VAL A 50 0.21 -4.21 -13.91
C VAL A 50 1.08 -3.88 -15.11
N ARG A 51 0.62 -2.98 -15.99
CA ARG A 51 1.49 -2.39 -17.01
C ARG A 51 2.20 -1.18 -16.42
N LEU A 52 3.52 -1.21 -16.42
CA LEU A 52 4.34 -0.03 -16.19
C LEU A 52 4.51 0.65 -17.55
N VAL A 53 4.02 1.87 -17.69
CA VAL A 53 4.13 2.70 -18.91
C VAL A 53 5.11 3.83 -18.68
#